data_AF-A0A2H3K8I8-F1
#
_entry.id   AF-A0A2H3K8I8-F1
#
_cell.length_a   1.000
_cell.length_b   1.000
_cell.length_c   1.000
_cell.angle_alpha   90.00
_cell.angle_beta   90.00
_cell.angle_gamma   90.00
#
_symmetry.space_group_name_H-M   'P 1'
#
loop_
_entity.id
_entity.type
_entity.pdbx_description
1 polymer ?
#
loop_
_entity_poly.entity_id
_entity_poly.type
_entity_poly.pdbx_seq_one_letter_code
_entity_poly.pdbx_strand_id
1 'polypeptide(L)'
;MQGYNSYFVGESKVLVHNCEIPARGNFRQKTIKDSWDGAKDGSKPNTKKCPTCDKDVEGNPNLKEKRGSEDGWDASHNHSWSKRDNNGKTRKEQLDNYNEGVSLECKSCNRSGGNNDSRFDKKKK
;
A
#
# COMPACT_ATOMS: atom_id res chain seq x y z
N MET A 1 -0.90 19.03 -15.42
CA MET A 1 -1.40 20.35 -14.94
C MET A 1 -1.39 20.30 -13.42
N GLN A 2 -0.47 21.04 -12.79
CA GLN A 2 -0.31 21.10 -11.33
C GLN A 2 -1.19 22.25 -10.82
N GLY A 3 -2.04 22.00 -9.83
CA GLY A 3 -2.89 23.02 -9.23
C GLY A 3 -2.06 23.94 -8.34
N TYR A 4 -2.04 25.23 -8.66
CA TYR A 4 -1.34 26.27 -7.90
C TYR A 4 -2.35 26.95 -6.96
N ASN A 5 -2.04 27.03 -5.66
CA ASN A 5 -2.71 27.98 -4.76
C ASN A 5 -1.81 29.20 -4.63
N SER A 6 -2.19 30.28 -5.30
CA SER A 6 -1.54 31.59 -5.18
C SER A 6 -2.20 32.37 -4.04
N TYR A 7 -1.43 32.77 -3.04
CA TYR A 7 -1.86 33.74 -2.05
C TYR A 7 -1.16 35.09 -2.34
N PHE A 8 -1.90 36.19 -2.28
CA PHE A 8 -1.37 37.53 -2.46
C PHE A 8 -0.88 38.06 -1.12
N VAL A 9 0.43 38.25 -0.97
CA VAL A 9 1.03 38.99 0.14
C VAL A 9 1.88 40.11 -0.50
N GLY A 10 1.27 41.27 -0.74
CA GLY A 10 1.93 42.40 -1.43
C GLY A 10 2.24 42.15 -2.91
N GLU A 11 2.94 43.11 -3.55
CA GLU A 11 3.23 43.17 -5.00
C GLU A 11 4.10 42.01 -5.55
N SER A 12 4.51 41.07 -4.71
CA SER A 12 5.32 39.91 -5.11
C SER A 12 4.49 38.63 -5.06
N LYS A 13 4.16 38.06 -6.24
CA LYS A 13 3.55 36.73 -6.35
C LYS A 13 4.57 35.66 -5.94
N VAL A 14 4.42 35.09 -4.76
CA VAL A 14 5.21 33.92 -4.33
C VAL A 14 4.49 32.65 -4.79
N LEU A 15 5.13 31.86 -5.65
CA LEU A 15 4.67 30.51 -5.99
C LEU A 15 5.16 29.55 -4.91
N VAL A 16 4.28 29.20 -3.98
CA VAL A 16 4.56 28.18 -2.96
C VAL A 16 4.30 26.80 -3.56
N HIS A 17 5.36 26.09 -3.90
CA HIS A 17 5.29 24.64 -4.15
C HIS A 17 5.23 23.93 -2.79
N ASN A 18 4.02 23.62 -2.31
CA ASN A 18 3.89 22.72 -1.17
C ASN A 18 4.16 21.28 -1.62
N CYS A 19 5.44 20.92 -1.74
CA CYS A 19 5.87 19.52 -1.86
C CYS A 19 5.85 18.87 -0.47
N GLU A 20 4.67 18.81 0.14
CA GLU A 20 4.46 17.98 1.31
C GLU A 20 4.06 16.60 0.79
N ILE A 21 4.93 15.61 0.94
CA ILE A 21 4.52 14.21 0.77
C ILE A 21 3.34 14.02 1.73
N PRO A 22 2.11 13.80 1.24
CA PRO A 22 0.97 13.74 2.14
C PRO A 22 1.16 12.64 3.16
N ALA A 23 0.81 12.94 4.43
CA ALA A 23 0.91 11.98 5.52
C ALA A 23 0.29 10.65 5.09
N ARG A 24 1.05 9.55 5.28
CA ARG A 24 0.61 8.22 4.84
C ARG A 24 -0.76 7.90 5.42
N GLY A 25 -1.62 7.31 4.60
CA GLY A 25 -2.91 6.80 5.04
C GLY A 25 -2.76 5.60 5.97
N ASN A 26 -3.88 5.15 6.51
CA ASN A 26 -3.98 3.86 7.18
C ASN A 26 -4.77 2.89 6.29
N PHE A 27 -4.44 1.60 6.38
CA PHE A 27 -5.22 0.57 5.72
C PHE A 27 -6.59 0.45 6.38
N ARG A 28 -7.65 0.45 5.56
CA ARG A 28 -8.99 0.14 6.00
C ARG A 28 -9.07 -1.34 6.34
N GLN A 29 -9.91 -1.66 7.32
CA GLN A 29 -10.17 -3.06 7.69
C GLN A 29 -10.64 -3.89 6.50
N LYS A 30 -11.47 -3.30 5.63
CA LYS A 30 -11.92 -3.93 4.39
C LYS A 30 -10.74 -4.29 3.48
N THR A 31 -9.83 -3.34 3.21
CA THR A 31 -8.65 -3.56 2.37
C THR A 31 -7.77 -4.69 2.89
N ILE A 32 -7.58 -4.79 4.21
CA ILE A 32 -6.82 -5.88 4.82
C ILE A 32 -7.52 -7.23 4.61
N LYS A 33 -8.84 -7.31 4.81
CA LYS A 33 -9.61 -8.53 4.58
C LYS A 33 -9.61 -8.94 3.11
N ASP A 34 -9.90 -8.00 2.21
CA ASP A 34 -9.87 -8.23 0.76
C ASP A 34 -8.49 -8.72 0.29
N SER A 35 -7.41 -8.17 0.86
CA SER A 35 -6.03 -8.60 0.53
C SER A 35 -5.75 -10.04 0.97
N TRP A 36 -6.31 -10.47 2.10
CA TRP A 36 -6.21 -11.84 2.57
C TRP A 36 -7.07 -12.78 1.72
N ASP A 37 -8.33 -12.41 1.51
CA ASP A 37 -9.31 -13.25 0.80
C ASP A 37 -8.95 -13.42 -0.69
N GLY A 38 -8.35 -12.40 -1.30
CA GLY A 38 -7.85 -12.47 -2.68
C GLY A 38 -6.52 -13.22 -2.84
N ALA A 39 -5.84 -13.58 -1.75
CA ALA A 39 -4.59 -14.35 -1.82
C ALA A 39 -4.87 -15.84 -2.02
N LYS A 40 -3.97 -16.53 -2.73
CA LYS A 40 -4.02 -17.99 -2.88
C LYS A 40 -3.91 -18.67 -1.52
N ASP A 41 -4.63 -19.77 -1.36
CA ASP A 41 -4.54 -20.56 -0.12
C ASP A 41 -3.15 -21.19 0.05
N GLY A 42 -2.72 -21.25 1.32
CA GLY A 42 -1.51 -21.93 1.74
C GLY A 42 -1.65 -23.44 1.77
N SER A 43 -0.56 -24.12 2.14
CA SER A 43 -0.56 -25.58 2.32
C SER A 43 -1.29 -26.04 3.57
N LYS A 44 -1.49 -25.15 4.55
CA LYS A 44 -2.18 -25.44 5.82
C LYS A 44 -3.53 -24.71 5.90
N PRO A 45 -4.50 -25.23 6.66
CA PRO A 45 -5.74 -24.51 6.96
C PRO A 45 -5.45 -23.11 7.53
N ASN A 46 -6.28 -22.13 7.16
CA ASN A 46 -6.16 -20.73 7.61
C ASN A 46 -4.82 -20.03 7.27
N THR A 47 -4.09 -20.52 6.27
CA THR A 47 -2.87 -19.86 5.77
C THR A 47 -3.05 -19.40 4.33
N LYS A 48 -2.27 -18.39 3.93
CA LYS A 48 -2.24 -17.86 2.56
C LYS A 48 -0.84 -17.93 1.98
N LYS A 49 -0.70 -17.96 0.66
CA LYS A 49 0.60 -17.91 -0.02
C LYS A 49 1.04 -16.49 -0.27
N CYS A 50 2.29 -16.20 0.08
CA CYS A 50 2.97 -15.02 -0.40
C CYS A 50 3.12 -15.09 -1.92
N PRO A 51 2.57 -14.14 -2.69
CA PRO A 51 2.67 -14.18 -4.14
C PRO A 51 4.09 -13.98 -4.63
N THR A 52 5.06 -13.53 -3.82
CA THR A 52 6.44 -13.30 -4.25
C THR A 52 7.31 -14.55 -4.12
N CYS A 53 7.23 -15.25 -2.99
CA CYS A 53 8.12 -16.39 -2.68
C CYS A 53 7.39 -17.71 -2.43
N ASP A 54 6.06 -17.74 -2.55
CA ASP A 54 5.19 -18.90 -2.36
C ASP A 54 5.24 -19.56 -0.96
N LYS A 55 5.95 -18.92 -0.01
CA LYS A 55 5.91 -19.24 1.42
C LYS A 55 4.52 -18.97 1.97
N ASP A 56 4.05 -19.87 2.82
CA ASP A 56 2.80 -19.68 3.54
C ASP A 56 2.94 -18.61 4.64
N VAL A 57 1.87 -17.85 4.85
CA VAL A 57 1.75 -16.82 5.88
C VAL A 57 0.48 -17.04 6.72
N GLU A 58 0.57 -16.63 7.97
CA GLU A 58 -0.47 -16.75 8.99
C GLU A 58 -1.00 -15.37 9.40
N GLY A 59 -2.09 -15.33 10.17
CA GLY A 59 -2.69 -14.09 10.65
C GLY A 59 -3.92 -13.68 9.83
N ASN A 60 -4.93 -14.55 9.84
CA ASN A 60 -6.21 -14.35 9.18
C ASN A 60 -7.01 -13.21 9.83
N PRO A 61 -7.26 -12.08 9.13
CA PRO A 61 -8.01 -10.96 9.67
C PRO A 61 -9.51 -11.26 9.86
N ASN A 62 -10.06 -12.26 9.18
CA ASN A 62 -11.45 -12.70 9.37
C ASN A 62 -11.64 -13.48 10.68
N LEU A 63 -10.58 -14.13 11.16
CA LEU A 63 -10.54 -14.81 12.46
C LEU A 63 -9.94 -13.93 13.58
N LYS A 64 -9.65 -12.65 13.29
CA LYS A 64 -9.00 -11.69 14.20
C LYS A 64 -7.61 -12.14 14.69
N GLU A 65 -6.91 -12.94 13.90
CA GLU A 65 -5.54 -13.35 14.20
C GLU A 65 -4.54 -12.22 13.96
N LYS A 66 -3.40 -12.27 14.65
CA LYS A 66 -2.37 -11.23 14.57
C LYS A 66 -1.48 -11.42 13.34
N ARG A 67 -1.68 -10.56 12.33
CA ARG A 67 -0.82 -10.48 11.11
C ARG A 67 0.66 -10.19 11.36
N GLY A 68 0.99 -9.61 12.50
CA GLY A 68 2.35 -9.13 12.81
C GLY A 68 3.33 -10.20 13.32
N SER A 69 2.92 -11.47 13.37
CA SER A 69 3.74 -12.61 13.81
C SER A 69 4.99 -12.82 12.95
N GLU A 70 5.83 -13.79 13.32
CA GLU A 70 7.03 -14.17 12.57
C GLU A 70 6.68 -14.62 11.15
N ASP A 71 5.76 -15.58 11.02
CA ASP A 71 5.18 -16.03 9.75
C ASP A 71 4.01 -15.16 9.28
N GLY A 72 3.96 -13.93 9.76
CA GLY A 72 2.95 -12.95 9.41
C GLY A 72 3.15 -12.30 8.04
N TRP A 73 2.31 -11.32 7.74
CA TRP A 73 2.30 -10.64 6.45
C TRP A 73 2.02 -9.14 6.57
N ASP A 74 2.47 -8.41 5.56
CA ASP A 74 2.26 -6.98 5.43
C ASP A 74 1.34 -6.70 4.22
N ALA A 75 0.60 -5.60 4.29
CA ALA A 75 -0.18 -5.13 3.14
C ALA A 75 0.77 -4.39 2.19
N SER A 76 0.86 -4.87 0.95
CA SER A 76 1.83 -4.42 -0.05
C SER A 76 1.10 -3.62 -1.14
N HIS A 77 1.60 -2.42 -1.43
CA HIS A 77 1.06 -1.55 -2.47
C HIS A 77 1.69 -1.86 -3.83
N ASN A 78 0.86 -2.01 -4.85
CA ASN A 78 1.28 -2.04 -6.25
C ASN A 78 0.38 -1.10 -7.08
N HIS A 79 0.87 0.02 -7.62
CA HIS A 79 2.22 0.58 -7.45
C HIS A 79 2.53 0.98 -6.00
N SER A 80 3.81 0.98 -5.61
CA SER A 80 4.26 1.42 -4.29
C SER A 80 3.82 2.84 -3.98
N TRP A 81 3.51 3.14 -2.71
CA TRP A 81 2.98 4.45 -2.29
C TRP A 81 3.81 5.64 -2.76
N SER A 82 5.15 5.56 -2.69
CA SER A 82 6.06 6.64 -3.11
C SER A 82 6.07 6.92 -4.62
N LYS A 83 5.49 6.04 -5.43
CA LYS A 83 5.36 6.19 -6.89
C LYS A 83 3.97 6.64 -7.31
N ARG A 84 3.04 6.84 -6.37
CA ARG A 84 1.68 7.28 -6.67
C ARG A 84 1.61 8.79 -6.72
N ASP A 85 0.91 9.29 -7.72
CA ASP A 85 0.56 10.71 -7.78
C ASP A 85 -0.57 11.03 -6.78
N ASN A 86 -0.27 11.96 -5.88
CA ASN A 86 -1.19 12.48 -4.88
C ASN A 86 -1.30 14.00 -4.92
N ASN A 87 -0.69 14.65 -5.92
CA ASN A 87 -0.71 16.09 -6.03
C ASN A 87 -2.14 16.60 -6.30
N GLY A 88 -2.55 17.65 -5.60
CA GLY A 88 -3.89 18.22 -5.71
C GLY A 88 -5.05 17.35 -5.17
N LYS A 89 -4.77 16.15 -4.64
CA LYS A 89 -5.80 15.30 -4.03
C LYS A 89 -6.15 15.78 -2.63
N THR A 90 -7.45 15.79 -2.32
CA THR A 90 -7.97 15.95 -0.97
C THR A 90 -7.51 14.81 -0.06
N ARG A 91 -7.58 15.03 1.26
CA ARG A 91 -7.26 13.99 2.25
C ARG A 91 -8.06 12.70 2.04
N LYS A 92 -9.33 12.81 1.64
CA LYS A 92 -10.20 11.66 1.37
C LYS A 92 -9.70 10.87 0.16
N GLU A 93 -9.41 11.55 -0.95
CA GLU A 93 -8.89 10.92 -2.17
C GLU A 93 -7.51 10.28 -1.95
N GLN A 94 -6.66 10.89 -1.12
CA GLN A 94 -5.39 10.27 -0.71
C GLN A 94 -5.61 9.00 0.10
N LEU A 95 -6.62 8.96 0.98
CA LEU A 95 -6.98 7.75 1.74
C LEU A 95 -7.58 6.67 0.84
N ASP A 96 -8.42 7.04 -0.11
CA ASP A 96 -8.97 6.11 -1.10
C ASP A 96 -7.83 5.51 -1.93
N ASN A 97 -6.95 6.34 -2.49
CA ASN A 97 -5.74 5.91 -3.21
C ASN A 97 -4.84 5.04 -2.32
N TYR A 98 -4.63 5.37 -1.04
CA TYR A 98 -3.83 4.54 -0.14
C TYR A 98 -4.38 3.11 0.02
N ASN A 99 -5.68 2.90 -0.18
CA ASN A 99 -6.34 1.61 -0.01
C ASN A 99 -6.53 0.83 -1.32
N GLU A 100 -6.08 1.38 -2.45
CA GLU A 100 -6.15 0.75 -3.78
C GLU A 100 -4.89 -0.04 -4.11
N GLY A 101 -5.03 -1.09 -4.92
CA GLY A 101 -3.88 -1.88 -5.39
C GLY A 101 -3.07 -2.48 -4.23
N VAL A 102 -3.76 -2.92 -3.18
CA VAL A 102 -3.16 -3.52 -1.99
C VAL A 102 -3.34 -5.03 -2.06
N SER A 103 -2.28 -5.77 -1.78
CA SER A 103 -2.29 -7.23 -1.74
C SER A 103 -1.47 -7.76 -0.57
N LEU A 104 -1.67 -9.05 -0.25
CA LEU A 104 -0.90 -9.74 0.77
C LEU A 104 0.50 -10.07 0.28
N GLU A 105 1.51 -9.74 1.07
CA GLU A 105 2.90 -10.18 0.84
C GLU A 105 3.56 -10.49 2.20
N CYS A 106 4.39 -11.53 2.28
CA CYS A 106 5.09 -11.82 3.52
C CYS A 106 6.00 -10.66 3.92
N LYS A 107 6.25 -10.51 5.22
CA LYS A 107 7.03 -9.38 5.77
C LYS A 107 8.40 -9.25 5.12
N SER A 108 9.10 -10.37 4.88
CA SER A 108 10.42 -10.39 4.26
C SER A 108 10.41 -9.84 2.83
N CYS A 109 9.50 -10.34 1.98
CA CYS A 109 9.42 -9.91 0.58
C CYS A 109 8.95 -8.46 0.47
N ASN A 110 7.93 -8.04 1.23
CA ASN A 110 7.44 -6.66 1.16
C ASN A 110 8.50 -5.67 1.64
N ARG A 111 9.12 -5.92 2.80
CA ARG A 111 10.09 -4.99 3.39
C ARG A 111 11.40 -4.92 2.61
N SER A 112 11.90 -6.05 2.10
CA SER A 112 13.11 -6.04 1.25
C SER A 112 12.83 -5.45 -0.13
N GLY A 113 11.62 -5.64 -0.67
CA GLY A 113 11.21 -5.08 -1.95
C GLY A 113 11.06 -3.57 -1.94
N GLY A 114 10.67 -2.97 -0.82
CA GLY A 114 10.55 -1.52 -0.68
C GLY A 114 9.68 -0.90 -1.77
N ASN A 115 10.17 0.15 -2.44
CA ASN A 115 9.49 0.80 -3.57
C ASN A 115 9.79 0.16 -4.94
N ASN A 116 10.44 -1.01 -4.98
CA ASN A 116 10.74 -1.69 -6.23
C ASN A 116 9.53 -2.49 -6.73
N ASP A 117 8.69 -1.84 -7.55
CA ASP A 117 7.50 -2.45 -8.15
C ASP A 117 7.81 -3.56 -9.17
N SER A 118 9.02 -3.60 -9.74
CA SER A 118 9.38 -4.63 -10.73
C SER A 118 9.36 -6.05 -10.15
N ARG A 119 9.29 -6.18 -8.81
CA ARG A 119 9.10 -7.46 -8.12
C ARG A 119 7.75 -8.10 -8.42
N PHE A 120 6.73 -7.30 -8.73
CA PHE A 120 5.40 -7.78 -9.06
C PHE A 120 5.29 -8.27 -10.52
N ASP A 121 6.16 -7.78 -11.41
CA ASP A 121 6.12 -8.13 -12.84
C ASP A 121 6.69 -9.53 -13.15
N LYS A 122 7.54 -10.06 -12.26
CA LYS A 122 8.22 -11.36 -12.44
C LYS A 122 7.27 -12.58 -12.45
N LYS A 123 5.97 -12.38 -12.23
CA LYS A 123 4.96 -13.46 -12.18
C LYS A 123 3.91 -13.42 -13.30
N LYS A 124 4.14 -12.67 -14.39
CA LYS A 124 3.29 -12.74 -15.62
C LYS A 124 3.80 -13.73 -16.69
N LYS A 125 4.71 -14.65 -16.35
CA LYS A 125 5.18 -15.70 -17.27
C LYS A 125 4.65 -17.06 -16.86
#